data_AF-A0A6J7H8C9-F1
#
_entry.id   AF-A0A6J7H8C9-F1
#
_cell.length_a   1.000
_cell.length_b   1.000
_cell.length_c   1.000
_cell.angle_alpha   90.00
_cell.angle_beta   90.00
_cell.angle_gamma   90.00
#
_symmetry.space_group_name_H-M   'P 1'
#
loop_
_entity.id
_entity.type
_entity.pdbx_description
1 polymer ?
#
loop_
_entity_poly.entity_id
_entity_poly.type
_entity_poly.pdbx_seq_one_letter_code
_entity_poly.pdbx_strand_id
1 'polypeptide(L)'
;MRDVCEYCGCRTVPAVRELMEEHDAIIEDAGDVRTALLSGDRAATVARLEHLASHLDPHVHREEVGIFAALRAQGDWSEEVAELEGEHRDLDGAIADLDPADPSFGTRVLAFLESLEEHVEREDLGIFPVSVVTLGASGWDTVAEAHRETPTFLTT
;
A
#
# COMPACT_ATOMS: atom_id res chain seq x y z
N MET A 1 -18.47 -4.38 -6.71
CA MET A 1 -19.15 -3.61 -5.65
C MET A 1 -18.08 -2.76 -4.99
N ARG A 2 -17.85 -1.56 -5.51
CA ARG A 2 -16.83 -0.59 -5.05
C ARG A 2 -17.55 0.72 -4.68
N ASP A 3 -18.48 0.65 -3.72
CA ASP A 3 -19.36 1.78 -3.34
C ASP A 3 -19.16 2.25 -1.88
N VAL A 4 -18.15 1.74 -1.17
CA VAL A 4 -17.99 2.06 0.27
C VAL A 4 -17.31 3.42 0.50
N CYS A 5 -16.63 3.98 -0.51
CA CYS A 5 -15.82 5.19 -0.34
C CYS A 5 -16.62 6.51 -0.39
N GLU A 6 -17.84 6.54 -0.96
CA GLU A 6 -18.65 7.78 -1.00
C GLU A 6 -19.15 8.22 0.39
N TYR A 7 -19.20 7.33 1.38
CA TYR A 7 -19.74 7.65 2.70
C TYR A 7 -18.72 8.21 3.70
N CYS A 8 -17.41 7.96 3.50
CA CYS A 8 -16.37 8.44 4.42
C CYS A 8 -15.88 9.86 4.05
N GLY A 9 -15.98 10.26 2.79
CA GLY A 9 -15.48 11.56 2.32
C GLY A 9 -13.95 11.67 2.27
N CYS A 10 -13.21 10.61 2.60
CA CYS A 10 -11.75 10.59 2.62
C CYS A 10 -11.13 10.96 1.26
N ARG A 11 -11.71 10.46 0.15
CA ARG A 11 -11.29 10.82 -1.22
C ARG A 11 -11.53 12.29 -1.61
N THR A 12 -12.13 13.11 -0.73
CA THR A 12 -12.20 14.57 -0.93
C THR A 12 -10.90 15.29 -0.55
N VAL A 13 -10.04 14.65 0.27
CA VAL A 13 -8.70 15.16 0.57
C VAL A 13 -7.74 14.68 -0.52
N PRO A 14 -7.12 15.58 -1.31
CA PRO A 14 -6.35 15.18 -2.50
C PRO A 14 -5.22 14.20 -2.23
N ALA A 15 -4.49 14.36 -1.12
CA ALA A 15 -3.39 13.47 -0.75
C ALA A 15 -3.88 12.06 -0.44
N VAL A 16 -4.95 11.92 0.35
CA VAL A 16 -5.56 10.62 0.66
C VAL A 16 -6.14 9.97 -0.59
N ARG A 17 -6.83 10.75 -1.43
CA ARG A 17 -7.35 10.26 -2.71
C ARG A 17 -6.24 9.65 -3.57
N GLU A 18 -5.09 10.32 -3.67
CA GLU A 18 -3.95 9.84 -4.46
C GLU A 18 -3.36 8.54 -3.90
N LEU A 19 -3.18 8.42 -2.58
CA LEU A 19 -2.74 7.14 -1.96
C LEU A 19 -3.75 6.00 -2.21
N MET A 20 -5.06 6.27 -2.13
CA MET A 20 -6.07 5.26 -2.44
C MET A 20 -6.13 4.91 -3.94
N GLU A 21 -5.77 5.85 -4.84
CA GLU A 21 -5.62 5.56 -6.27
C GLU A 21 -4.37 4.70 -6.53
N GLU A 22 -3.31 4.87 -5.75
CA GLU A 22 -2.15 3.97 -5.74
C GLU A 22 -2.53 2.56 -5.27
N HIS A 23 -3.31 2.45 -4.19
CA HIS A 23 -3.89 1.18 -3.75
C HIS A 23 -4.73 0.50 -4.83
N ASP A 24 -5.59 1.25 -5.52
CA ASP A 24 -6.38 0.70 -6.63
C ASP A 24 -5.47 0.08 -7.71
N ALA A 25 -4.34 0.71 -8.04
CA ALA A 25 -3.36 0.19 -8.99
C ALA A 25 -2.55 -1.01 -8.44
N ILE A 26 -2.12 -0.97 -7.19
CA ILE A 26 -1.42 -2.07 -6.49
C ILE A 26 -2.30 -3.33 -6.47
N ILE A 27 -3.60 -3.19 -6.20
CA ILE A 27 -4.55 -4.31 -6.19
C ILE A 27 -4.80 -4.84 -7.62
N GLU A 28 -4.79 -3.99 -8.63
CA GLU A 28 -4.84 -4.43 -10.03
C GLU A 28 -3.60 -5.26 -10.40
N ASP A 29 -2.40 -4.77 -10.06
CA ASP A 29 -1.14 -5.49 -10.26
C ASP A 29 -1.11 -6.84 -9.51
N ALA A 30 -1.60 -6.88 -8.27
CA ALA A 30 -1.78 -8.10 -7.49
C ALA A 30 -2.70 -9.11 -8.21
N GLY A 31 -3.79 -8.63 -8.81
CA GLY A 31 -4.69 -9.44 -9.64
C GLY A 31 -4.00 -10.02 -10.88
N ASP A 32 -3.13 -9.24 -11.51
CA ASP A 32 -2.33 -9.68 -12.66
C ASP A 32 -1.29 -10.74 -12.28
N VAL A 33 -0.62 -10.59 -11.13
CA VAL A 33 0.26 -11.62 -10.56
C VAL A 33 -0.53 -12.91 -10.32
N ARG A 34 -1.68 -12.82 -9.67
CA ARG A 34 -2.56 -13.96 -9.38
C ARG A 34 -2.97 -14.69 -10.67
N THR A 35 -3.33 -13.93 -11.71
CA THR A 35 -3.73 -14.48 -13.01
C THR A 35 -2.57 -15.20 -13.70
N ALA A 36 -1.37 -14.60 -13.71
CA ALA A 36 -0.17 -15.22 -14.28
C ALA A 36 0.24 -16.49 -13.52
N LEU A 37 0.11 -16.48 -12.19
CA LEU A 37 0.38 -17.65 -11.36
C LEU A 37 -0.58 -18.81 -11.67
N LEU A 38 -1.88 -18.53 -11.78
CA LEU A 38 -2.91 -19.55 -12.04
C LEU A 38 -2.85 -20.12 -13.46
N SER A 39 -2.30 -19.39 -14.43
CA SER A 39 -2.05 -19.91 -15.79
C SER A 39 -0.85 -20.86 -15.87
N GLY A 40 -0.04 -20.94 -14.80
CA GLY A 40 1.19 -21.73 -14.76
C GLY A 40 2.38 -21.07 -15.43
N ASP A 41 2.26 -19.81 -15.89
CA ASP A 41 3.37 -19.07 -16.49
C ASP A 41 4.28 -18.49 -15.41
N ARG A 42 5.30 -19.26 -15.05
CA ARG A 42 6.28 -18.89 -14.02
C ARG A 42 7.01 -17.59 -14.37
N ALA A 43 7.44 -17.44 -15.62
CA ALA A 43 8.21 -16.28 -16.05
C ALA A 43 7.36 -15.02 -16.01
N ALA A 44 6.11 -15.10 -16.49
CA ALA A 44 5.17 -13.99 -16.37
C ALA A 44 4.87 -13.66 -14.90
N THR A 45 4.68 -14.68 -14.03
CA THR A 45 4.46 -14.46 -12.59
C THR A 45 5.59 -13.61 -11.98
N VAL A 46 6.84 -13.97 -12.26
CA VAL A 46 8.01 -13.25 -11.74
C VAL A 46 8.05 -11.81 -12.27
N ALA A 47 7.88 -11.62 -13.57
CA ALA A 47 7.89 -10.28 -14.17
C ALA A 47 6.78 -9.37 -13.60
N ARG A 48 5.60 -9.93 -13.29
CA ARG A 48 4.50 -9.18 -12.66
C ARG A 48 4.78 -8.88 -11.19
N LEU A 49 5.43 -9.78 -10.46
CA LEU A 49 5.87 -9.53 -9.09
C LEU A 49 6.91 -8.41 -9.02
N GLU A 50 7.88 -8.41 -9.94
CA GLU A 50 8.88 -7.34 -10.03
C GLU A 50 8.22 -5.98 -10.32
N HIS A 51 7.21 -5.97 -11.18
CA HIS A 51 6.41 -4.77 -11.46
C HIS A 51 5.65 -4.28 -10.22
N LEU A 52 4.91 -5.17 -9.56
CA LEU A 52 4.19 -4.86 -8.32
C LEU A 52 5.15 -4.32 -7.24
N ALA A 53 6.27 -4.99 -7.00
CA ALA A 53 7.28 -4.56 -6.03
C ALA A 53 7.81 -3.15 -6.34
N SER A 54 8.00 -2.82 -7.62
CA SER A 54 8.45 -1.47 -8.02
C SER A 54 7.46 -0.34 -7.71
N HIS A 55 6.18 -0.66 -7.50
CA HIS A 55 5.15 0.29 -7.05
C HIS A 55 5.04 0.36 -5.52
N LEU A 56 5.29 -0.73 -4.81
CA LEU A 56 5.21 -0.78 -3.35
C LEU A 56 6.25 0.12 -2.68
N ASP A 57 7.51 0.08 -3.14
CA ASP A 57 8.60 0.88 -2.56
C ASP A 57 8.29 2.39 -2.46
N PRO A 58 7.95 3.10 -3.57
CA PRO A 58 7.63 4.52 -3.49
C PRO A 58 6.33 4.80 -2.73
N HIS A 59 5.36 3.89 -2.76
CA HIS A 59 4.10 4.02 -2.04
C HIS A 59 4.32 4.00 -0.52
N VAL A 60 4.90 2.91 -0.01
CA VAL A 60 5.26 2.73 1.40
C VAL A 60 6.07 3.92 1.91
N HIS A 61 7.07 4.35 1.14
CA HIS A 61 7.91 5.47 1.54
C HIS A 61 7.11 6.75 1.78
N ARG A 62 6.15 7.07 0.90
CA ARG A 62 5.31 8.27 1.02
C ARG A 62 4.40 8.22 2.23
N GLU A 63 3.88 7.04 2.58
CA GLU A 63 3.03 6.87 3.74
C GLU A 63 3.83 7.07 5.02
N GLU A 64 4.96 6.38 5.14
CA GLU A 64 5.82 6.39 6.32
C GLU A 64 6.35 7.79 6.64
N VAL A 65 6.89 8.49 5.65
CA VAL A 65 7.44 9.85 5.85
C VAL A 65 6.36 10.93 5.80
N GLY A 66 5.17 10.61 5.30
CA GLY A 66 4.04 11.52 5.16
C GLY A 66 2.97 11.27 6.22
N ILE A 67 1.93 10.53 5.85
CA ILE A 67 0.70 10.40 6.65
C ILE A 67 0.94 9.72 8.00
N PHE A 68 1.84 8.75 8.06
CA PHE A 68 2.20 8.02 9.30
C PHE A 68 3.06 8.87 10.23
N ALA A 69 4.08 9.54 9.70
CA ALA A 69 4.85 10.53 10.47
C ALA A 69 3.93 11.63 11.04
N ALA A 70 2.98 12.14 10.24
CA ALA A 70 2.04 13.16 10.67
C ALA A 70 1.08 12.68 11.77
N LEU A 71 0.56 11.45 11.66
CA LEU A 71 -0.31 10.84 12.66
C LEU A 71 0.42 10.53 13.97
N ARG A 72 1.63 9.97 13.88
CA ARG A 72 2.49 9.71 15.04
C ARG A 72 2.78 10.99 15.83
N ALA A 73 2.97 12.12 15.15
CA ALA A 73 3.17 13.41 15.80
C ALA A 73 1.95 13.88 16.64
N GLN A 74 0.75 13.35 16.39
CA GLN A 74 -0.44 13.62 17.21
C GLN A 74 -0.53 12.74 18.47
N GLY A 75 0.25 11.66 18.55
CA GLY A 75 0.38 10.80 19.73
C GLY A 75 -0.64 9.66 19.82
N ASP A 76 -1.91 9.92 19.52
CA ASP A 76 -3.03 8.99 19.78
C ASP A 76 -3.04 7.69 18.93
N TRP A 77 -2.27 7.65 17.83
CA TRP A 77 -2.27 6.54 16.85
C TRP A 77 -0.89 5.88 16.67
N SER A 78 0.00 6.07 17.65
CA SER A 78 1.40 5.67 17.50
C SER A 78 1.59 4.15 17.47
N GLU A 79 0.72 3.38 18.14
CA GLU A 79 0.76 1.92 18.15
C GLU A 79 0.24 1.36 16.82
N GLU A 80 -0.92 1.80 16.37
CA GLU A 80 -1.51 1.40 15.09
C GLU A 80 -0.60 1.72 13.89
N VAL A 81 0.03 2.90 13.88
CA VAL A 81 1.00 3.26 12.84
C VAL A 81 2.23 2.36 12.91
N ALA A 82 2.72 2.01 14.11
CA ALA A 82 3.88 1.12 14.24
C ALA A 82 3.58 -0.31 13.79
N GLU A 83 2.33 -0.77 13.93
CA GLU A 83 1.85 -2.05 13.38
C GLU A 83 1.84 -2.04 11.85
N LEU A 84 1.29 -1.00 11.22
CA LEU A 84 1.26 -0.86 9.75
C LEU A 84 2.68 -0.79 9.15
N GLU A 85 3.58 -0.01 9.74
CA GLU A 85 5.00 -0.02 9.33
C GLU A 85 5.67 -1.39 9.56
N GLY A 86 5.17 -2.17 10.51
CA GLY A 86 5.56 -3.58 10.70
C GLY A 86 5.15 -4.42 9.52
N GLU A 87 3.92 -4.28 9.07
CA GLU A 87 3.39 -4.98 7.90
C GLU A 87 4.12 -4.61 6.62
N HIS A 88 4.50 -3.34 6.43
CA HIS A 88 5.37 -2.93 5.31
C HIS A 88 6.67 -3.74 5.27
N ARG A 89 7.34 -3.89 6.42
CA ARG A 89 8.59 -4.66 6.52
C ARG A 89 8.36 -6.15 6.29
N ASP A 90 7.25 -6.69 6.79
CA ASP A 90 6.90 -8.09 6.58
C ASP A 90 6.57 -8.38 5.11
N LEU A 91 5.88 -7.47 4.42
CA LEU A 91 5.60 -7.55 2.97
C LEU A 91 6.88 -7.45 2.13
N ASP A 92 7.76 -6.49 2.42
CA ASP A 92 9.07 -6.35 1.76
C ASP A 92 9.91 -7.62 1.94
N GLY A 93 10.02 -8.12 3.17
CA GLY A 93 10.71 -9.37 3.48
C GLY A 93 10.09 -10.57 2.76
N ALA A 94 8.76 -10.65 2.70
CA ALA A 94 8.06 -11.72 2.01
C ALA A 94 8.39 -11.76 0.51
N ILE A 95 8.45 -10.60 -0.17
CA ILE A 95 8.86 -10.48 -1.57
C ILE A 95 10.34 -10.86 -1.74
N ALA A 96 11.22 -10.29 -0.91
CA ALA A 96 12.66 -10.50 -1.00
C ALA A 96 13.07 -11.98 -0.83
N ASP A 97 12.31 -12.73 -0.02
CA ASP A 97 12.56 -14.15 0.23
C ASP A 97 11.94 -15.09 -0.82
N LEU A 98 11.22 -14.59 -1.84
CA LEU A 98 10.64 -15.43 -2.89
C LEU A 98 11.73 -15.97 -3.82
N ASP A 99 11.79 -17.30 -3.93
CA ASP A 99 12.62 -18.00 -4.91
C ASP A 99 11.73 -18.71 -5.95
N PRO A 100 11.75 -18.32 -7.25
CA PRO A 100 10.99 -18.98 -8.30
C PRO A 100 11.31 -20.47 -8.51
N ALA A 101 12.46 -20.95 -8.02
CA ALA A 101 12.83 -22.37 -8.04
C ALA A 101 12.28 -23.17 -6.85
N ASP A 102 11.78 -22.51 -5.81
CA ASP A 102 11.19 -23.15 -4.64
C ASP A 102 9.85 -23.83 -5.01
N PRO A 103 9.65 -25.12 -4.67
CA PRO A 103 8.36 -25.80 -4.88
C PRO A 103 7.17 -25.10 -4.22
N SER A 104 7.41 -24.34 -3.16
CA SER A 104 6.40 -23.56 -2.42
C SER A 104 6.16 -22.16 -2.99
N PHE A 105 6.91 -21.72 -4.02
CA PHE A 105 6.83 -20.38 -4.60
C PHE A 105 5.38 -19.93 -4.85
N GLY A 106 4.57 -20.76 -5.50
CA GLY A 106 3.19 -20.40 -5.81
C GLY A 106 2.34 -20.15 -4.56
N THR A 107 2.48 -20.97 -3.52
CA THR A 107 1.77 -20.78 -2.25
C THR A 107 2.25 -19.53 -1.52
N ARG A 108 3.56 -19.26 -1.53
CA ARG A 108 4.14 -18.06 -0.89
C ARG A 108 3.71 -16.78 -1.59
N VAL A 109 3.64 -16.78 -2.93
CA VAL A 109 3.08 -15.66 -3.71
C VAL A 109 1.62 -15.41 -3.33
N LEU A 110 0.77 -16.45 -3.27
CA LEU A 110 -0.63 -16.27 -2.89
C LEU A 110 -0.80 -15.71 -1.47
N ALA A 111 0.01 -16.18 -0.52
CA ALA A 111 0.00 -15.67 0.85
C ALA A 111 0.44 -14.21 0.92
N PHE A 112 1.50 -13.83 0.18
CA PHE A 112 1.92 -12.44 0.04
C PHE A 112 0.80 -11.55 -0.52
N LEU A 113 0.13 -11.97 -1.60
CA LEU A 113 -0.97 -11.20 -2.18
C LEU A 113 -2.17 -11.06 -1.23
N GLU A 114 -2.47 -12.08 -0.43
CA GLU A 114 -3.51 -12.01 0.60
C GLU A 114 -3.15 -11.01 1.70
N SER A 115 -1.92 -11.07 2.22
CA SER A 115 -1.46 -10.09 3.23
C SER A 115 -1.42 -8.66 2.68
N LEU A 116 -1.06 -8.47 1.40
CA LEU A 116 -1.11 -7.16 0.75
C LEU A 116 -2.54 -6.63 0.65
N GLU A 117 -3.51 -7.46 0.24
CA GLU A 117 -4.92 -7.08 0.16
C GLU A 117 -5.48 -6.69 1.55
N GLU A 118 -5.15 -7.46 2.59
CA GLU A 118 -5.54 -7.16 3.97
C GLU A 118 -4.94 -5.85 4.49
N HIS A 119 -3.66 -5.60 4.19
CA HIS A 119 -2.96 -4.39 4.57
C HIS A 119 -3.59 -3.14 3.93
N VAL A 120 -3.79 -3.17 2.60
CA VAL A 120 -4.48 -2.10 1.86
C VAL A 120 -5.87 -1.82 2.44
N GLU A 121 -6.64 -2.86 2.78
CA GLU A 121 -7.97 -2.68 3.37
C GLU A 121 -7.92 -1.97 4.73
N ARG A 122 -6.94 -2.31 5.58
CA ARG A 122 -6.76 -1.69 6.89
C ARG A 122 -6.43 -0.22 6.80
N GLU A 123 -5.72 0.19 5.77
CA GLU A 123 -5.38 1.59 5.57
C GLU A 123 -6.55 2.37 4.98
N ASP A 124 -7.12 1.86 3.89
CA ASP A 124 -8.25 2.48 3.17
C ASP A 124 -9.48 2.67 4.06
N LEU A 125 -9.78 1.68 4.91
CA LEU A 125 -10.96 1.68 5.79
C LEU A 125 -10.64 2.09 7.23
N GLY A 126 -9.36 2.18 7.60
CA GLY A 126 -8.91 2.51 8.95
C GLY A 126 -8.12 3.80 9.00
N ILE A 127 -6.80 3.71 8.80
CA ILE A 127 -5.88 4.81 9.13
C ILE A 127 -6.07 6.05 8.23
N PHE A 128 -6.45 5.87 6.97
CA PHE A 128 -6.69 7.00 6.06
C PHE A 128 -7.93 7.81 6.47
N PRO A 129 -9.12 7.22 6.69
CA PRO A 129 -10.25 7.91 7.31
C PRO A 129 -9.89 8.63 8.62
N VAL A 130 -9.11 7.98 9.49
CA VAL A 130 -8.65 8.56 10.74
C VAL A 130 -7.80 9.81 10.50
N SER A 131 -6.86 9.76 9.56
CA SER A 131 -6.00 10.91 9.24
C SER A 131 -6.81 12.16 8.84
N VAL A 132 -7.92 11.98 8.11
CA VAL A 132 -8.81 13.08 7.67
C VAL A 132 -9.42 13.84 8.83
N VAL A 133 -9.79 13.15 9.91
CA VAL A 133 -10.41 13.77 11.09
C VAL A 133 -9.42 14.17 12.17
N THR A 134 -8.21 13.60 12.14
CA THR A 134 -7.17 13.84 13.15
C THR A 134 -6.16 14.90 12.75
N LEU A 135 -5.74 14.96 11.47
CA LEU A 135 -4.67 15.84 11.04
C LEU A 135 -5.14 17.30 10.88
N GLY A 136 -4.46 18.21 11.59
CA GLY A 136 -4.52 19.64 11.36
C GLY A 136 -3.61 20.10 10.20
N ALA A 137 -3.57 21.42 9.96
CA ALA A 137 -2.82 22.01 8.84
C ALA A 137 -1.34 21.57 8.79
N SER A 138 -0.63 21.58 9.92
CA SER A 138 0.77 21.18 9.97
C SER A 138 1.00 19.70 9.65
N GLY A 139 0.03 18.83 9.95
CA GLY A 139 0.09 17.42 9.57
C GLY A 139 -0.03 17.26 8.06
N TRP A 140 -0.98 17.97 7.45
CA TRP A 140 -1.13 17.99 5.99
C TRP A 140 0.06 18.65 5.27
N ASP A 141 0.74 19.61 5.88
CA ASP A 141 1.98 20.17 5.34
C ASP A 141 3.08 19.10 5.25
N THR A 142 3.20 18.23 6.26
CA THR A 142 4.13 17.07 6.25
C THR A 142 3.79 16.11 5.12
N VAL A 143 2.51 15.73 4.97
CA VAL A 143 2.06 14.84 3.89
C VAL A 143 2.36 15.46 2.51
N ALA A 144 2.09 16.75 2.36
CA ALA A 144 2.33 17.46 1.10
C ALA A 144 3.82 17.57 0.76
N GLU A 145 4.72 17.66 1.75
CA GLU A 145 6.17 17.59 1.49
C GLU A 145 6.58 16.20 1.03
N ALA A 146 6.13 15.14 1.72
CA ALA A 146 6.42 13.75 1.32
C ALA A 146 6.01 13.46 -0.13
N HIS A 147 4.80 13.88 -0.54
CA HIS A 147 4.32 13.70 -1.91
C HIS A 147 5.10 14.53 -2.95
N ARG A 148 5.71 15.67 -2.54
CA ARG A 148 6.59 16.46 -3.42
C ARG A 148 7.95 15.79 -3.60
N GLU A 149 8.52 15.27 -2.52
CA GLU A 149 9.83 14.60 -2.53
C GLU A 149 9.77 13.25 -3.26
N THR A 150 8.67 12.53 -3.08
CA THR A 150 8.39 11.24 -3.74
C THR A 150 7.06 11.32 -4.47
N PRO A 151 7.07 11.69 -5.77
CA PRO A 151 5.87 11.72 -6.59
C PRO A 151 5.22 10.34 -6.74
N THR A 152 3.94 10.34 -7.11
CA THR A 152 3.19 9.12 -7.40
C THR A 152 3.80 8.31 -8.54
N PHE A 153 3.76 6.98 -8.39
CA PHE A 153 4.09 6.05 -9.47
C PHE A 153 2.97 6.00 -10.53
N LEU A 154 1.77 6.51 -10.22
CA LEU A 154 0.69 6.61 -11.17
C LEU A 154 1.13 7.47 -12.35
N THR A 155 1.12 6.89 -13.55
CA THR A 155 1.47 7.63 -14.76
C THR A 155 0.35 8.62 -15.08
N THR A 156 0.67 9.89 -15.26
CA THR A 156 -0.29 10.95 -15.65
C THR A 156 -0.72 10.85 -17.11
#